data_AF-A0A8I6Z575-F1
#
_entry.id   AF-A0A8I6Z575-F1
#
_cell.length_a   1.000
_cell.length_b   1.000
_cell.length_c   1.000
_cell.angle_alpha   90.00
_cell.angle_beta   90.00
_cell.angle_gamma   90.00
#
_symmetry.space_group_name_H-M   'P 1'
#
loop_
_entity.id
_entity.type
_entity.pdbx_description
1 polymer ?
#
loop_
_entity_poly.entity_id
_entity_poly.type
_entity_poly.pdbx_seq_one_letter_code
_entity_poly.pdbx_strand_id
1 'polypeptide(L)'
;MSSSGSMMRPPCADQEDMPKKWMAAELDKTKEKDVRTPPCWCGDVCKVKVSIDRKKEWTEGRTFLVCPNYAHDKPRPTNAYDLPSVC
;
A
#
# COMPACT_ATOMS: atom_id res chain seq x y z
N MET A 1 -38.99 12.79 8.64
CA MET A 1 -38.14 13.67 7.80
C MET A 1 -36.79 12.98 7.65
N SER A 2 -36.49 12.48 6.45
CA SER A 2 -35.23 11.79 6.15
C SER A 2 -34.13 12.82 6.00
N SER A 3 -33.13 12.77 6.89
CA SER A 3 -31.96 13.63 6.78
C SER A 3 -31.08 13.12 5.64
N SER A 4 -30.97 13.90 4.57
CA SER A 4 -30.08 13.63 3.44
C SER A 4 -28.64 13.78 3.91
N GLY A 5 -28.03 12.67 4.33
CA GLY A 5 -26.61 12.61 4.66
C GLY A 5 -25.78 12.95 3.42
N SER A 6 -25.31 14.19 3.35
CA SER A 6 -24.24 14.58 2.42
C SER A 6 -23.10 13.60 2.60
N MET A 7 -22.85 12.76 1.61
CA MET A 7 -21.63 11.96 1.51
C MET A 7 -20.46 12.94 1.29
N MET A 8 -20.01 13.59 2.37
CA MET A 8 -18.72 14.26 2.37
C MET A 8 -17.72 13.19 1.93
N ARG A 9 -17.01 13.44 0.83
CA ARG A 9 -15.87 12.61 0.45
C ARG A 9 -15.00 12.45 1.69
N PRO A 10 -14.46 11.24 1.97
CA PRO A 10 -13.44 11.12 3.00
C PRO A 10 -12.40 12.21 2.76
N PRO A 11 -11.93 12.92 3.81
CA PRO A 11 -10.87 13.90 3.64
C PRO A 11 -9.73 13.24 2.84
N CYS A 12 -9.23 13.95 1.83
CA CYS A 12 -8.08 13.49 1.06
C CYS A 12 -6.99 13.13 2.09
N ALA A 13 -6.35 11.97 1.96
CA ALA A 13 -5.31 11.57 2.91
C ALA A 13 -4.21 12.64 2.91
N ASP A 14 -3.79 13.11 4.09
CA ASP A 14 -2.77 14.13 4.23
C ASP A 14 -1.51 13.73 3.45
N GLN A 15 -0.90 14.67 2.72
CA GLN A 15 0.34 14.44 1.96
C GLN A 15 1.49 13.91 2.85
N GLU A 16 1.41 14.17 4.15
CA GLU A 16 2.29 13.64 5.20
C GLU A 16 2.14 12.12 5.37
N ASP A 17 0.90 11.62 5.31
CA ASP A 17 0.52 10.22 5.52
C ASP A 17 0.59 9.39 4.23
N MET A 18 0.47 10.04 3.07
CA MET A 18 0.74 9.37 1.81
C MET A 18 2.20 8.90 1.80
N PRO A 19 2.48 7.63 1.45
CA PRO A 19 3.85 7.13 1.38
C PRO A 19 4.64 7.96 0.36
N LYS A 20 5.46 8.90 0.86
CA LYS A 20 6.31 9.79 0.04
C LYS A 20 7.35 9.01 -0.78
N LYS A 21 7.49 7.71 -0.52
CA LYS A 21 8.39 6.77 -1.19
C LYS A 21 7.63 5.47 -1.41
N TRP A 22 7.94 4.79 -2.51
CA TRP A 22 7.80 3.34 -2.58
C TRP A 22 8.36 2.74 -1.29
N MET A 23 7.58 1.93 -0.59
CA MET A 23 8.11 1.22 0.56
C MET A 23 9.26 0.37 0.03
N ALA A 24 10.46 0.54 0.60
CA ALA A 24 11.59 -0.32 0.28
C ALA A 24 11.27 -1.72 0.80
N ALA A 25 10.51 -2.47 0.02
CA ALA A 25 9.99 -3.76 0.38
C ALA A 25 9.78 -4.61 -0.87
N GLU A 26 10.29 -5.84 -0.83
CA GLU A 26 10.27 -6.76 -1.95
C GLU A 26 9.25 -7.87 -1.72
N LEU A 27 8.76 -8.46 -2.81
CA LEU A 27 7.88 -9.61 -2.76
C LEU A 27 8.67 -10.86 -2.36
N ASP A 28 8.23 -11.52 -1.30
CA ASP A 28 8.85 -12.74 -0.80
C ASP A 28 8.04 -13.97 -1.27
N LYS A 29 8.30 -14.39 -2.51
CA LYS A 29 7.63 -15.55 -3.14
C LYS A 29 7.90 -16.86 -2.40
N THR A 30 9.00 -16.93 -1.65
CA THR A 30 9.33 -18.11 -0.85
C THR A 30 8.39 -18.16 0.35
N LYS A 31 8.29 -17.06 1.11
CA LYS A 31 7.36 -16.97 2.24
C LYS A 31 5.90 -16.96 1.85
N GLU A 32 5.53 -16.57 0.63
CA GLU A 32 4.15 -16.73 0.14
C GLU A 32 3.65 -18.17 0.19
N LYS A 33 4.55 -19.16 0.06
CA LYS A 33 4.18 -20.58 0.14
C LYS A 33 4.00 -21.05 1.58
N ASP A 34 4.75 -20.45 2.50
CA ASP A 34 4.79 -20.85 3.91
C ASP A 34 3.73 -20.11 4.75
N VAL A 35 3.35 -18.89 4.35
CA VAL A 35 2.39 -18.05 5.06
C VAL A 35 1.00 -18.26 4.48
N ARG A 36 0.04 -18.68 5.32
CA ARG A 36 -1.39 -18.67 4.95
C ARG A 36 -1.86 -17.23 4.81
N THR A 37 -1.89 -16.74 3.57
CA THR A 37 -2.34 -15.39 3.25
C THR A 37 -3.87 -15.33 3.14
N PRO A 38 -4.54 -14.38 3.82
CA PRO A 38 -5.97 -14.19 3.72
C PRO A 38 -6.36 -13.60 2.35
N PRO A 39 -7.64 -13.72 1.95
CA PRO A 39 -8.17 -12.94 0.83
C PRO A 39 -8.13 -11.45 1.18
N CYS A 40 -7.80 -10.64 0.20
CA CYS A 40 -7.84 -9.19 0.26
C CYS A 40 -9.26 -8.70 -0.08
N TRP A 41 -9.58 -7.45 0.27
CA TRP A 41 -10.84 -6.81 -0.11
C TRP A 41 -11.09 -6.73 -1.62
N CYS A 42 -10.04 -6.82 -2.45
CA CYS A 42 -10.19 -6.90 -3.90
C CYS A 42 -10.68 -8.27 -4.41
N GLY A 43 -10.81 -9.27 -3.54
CA GLY A 43 -11.22 -10.63 -3.89
C GLY A 43 -10.06 -11.61 -4.12
N ASP A 44 -8.87 -11.10 -4.46
CA ASP A 44 -7.67 -11.92 -4.64
C ASP A 44 -6.92 -12.19 -3.32
N VAL A 45 -6.02 -13.17 -3.32
CA VAL A 45 -5.19 -13.51 -2.16
C VAL A 45 -4.10 -12.47 -1.93
N CYS A 46 -3.92 -12.03 -0.68
CA CYS A 46 -2.85 -11.11 -0.29
C CYS A 46 -1.46 -11.65 -0.64
N LYS A 47 -0.55 -10.72 -0.99
CA LYS A 47 0.85 -10.97 -1.28
C LYS A 47 1.74 -10.69 -0.08
N VAL A 48 2.84 -11.41 0.04
CA VAL A 48 3.80 -11.24 1.14
C VAL A 48 4.92 -10.32 0.70
N LYS A 49 5.13 -9.22 1.44
CA LYS A 49 6.28 -8.33 1.28
C LYS A 49 7.20 -8.38 2.50
N VAL A 50 8.49 -8.23 2.27
CA VAL A 50 9.52 -8.05 3.31
C VAL A 50 10.12 -6.65 3.20
N SER A 51 10.20 -5.94 4.32
CA SER A 51 10.90 -4.65 4.37
C SER A 51 12.40 -4.85 4.19
N ILE A 52 12.96 -4.14 3.22
CA ILE A 52 14.41 -4.04 2.95
C ILE A 52 14.93 -2.64 3.27
N ASP A 53 14.15 -1.81 3.99
CA ASP A 53 14.54 -0.46 4.38
C ASP A 53 15.60 -0.48 5.49
N ARG A 54 16.88 -0.57 5.08
CA ARG A 54 18.05 -0.51 5.97
C ARG A 54 18.15 0.78 6.79
N LYS A 55 17.43 1.84 6.40
CA LYS A 55 17.41 3.12 7.16
C LYS A 55 16.43 3.08 8.32
N LYS A 56 15.52 2.11 8.33
CA LYS A 56 14.52 1.91 9.38
C LYS A 56 14.73 0.56 10.02
N GLU A 57 15.75 0.47 10.87
CA GLU A 57 16.14 -0.75 11.59
C GLU A 57 14.96 -1.45 12.27
N TRP A 58 14.01 -0.68 12.84
CA TRP A 58 12.82 -1.24 13.50
C TRP A 58 11.82 -1.91 12.54
N THR A 59 11.90 -1.65 11.23
CA THR A 59 11.09 -2.33 10.21
C THR A 59 11.86 -3.32 9.36
N GLU A 60 13.19 -3.28 9.33
CA GLU A 60 14.00 -4.12 8.46
C GLU A 60 13.73 -5.62 8.72
N GLY A 61 13.56 -6.39 7.65
CA GLY A 61 13.27 -7.83 7.72
C GLY A 61 11.83 -8.18 8.15
N ARG A 62 11.01 -7.21 8.58
CA ARG A 62 9.60 -7.47 8.91
C ARG A 62 8.81 -7.82 7.67
N THR A 63 7.93 -8.79 7.84
CA THR A 63 7.06 -9.30 6.78
C THR A 63 5.64 -8.76 6.97
N PHE A 64 4.99 -8.34 5.89
CA PHE A 64 3.63 -7.81 5.92
C PHE A 64 2.84 -8.26 4.68
N LEU A 65 1.52 -8.21 4.81
CA LEU A 65 0.59 -8.60 3.77
C LEU A 65 0.09 -7.38 3.00
N VAL A 66 0.08 -7.46 1.68
CA VAL A 66 -0.38 -6.38 0.80
C VAL A 66 -1.36 -6.91 -0.23
N CYS A 67 -2.30 -6.06 -0.65
CA CYS A 67 -3.15 -6.36 -1.79
C CYS A 67 -2.30 -6.62 -3.04
N PRO A 68 -2.64 -7.63 -3.88
CA PRO A 68 -1.92 -7.88 -5.13
C PRO A 68 -1.88 -6.67 -6.08
N ASN A 69 -2.90 -5.81 -6.07
CA ASN A 69 -2.91 -4.57 -6.86
C ASN A 69 -1.88 -3.52 -6.40
N TYR A 70 -1.35 -3.67 -5.18
CA TYR A 70 -0.29 -2.83 -4.60
C TYR A 70 1.00 -3.62 -4.33
N ALA A 71 1.09 -4.86 -4.80
CA ALA A 71 2.25 -5.72 -4.62
C ALA A 71 3.46 -5.22 -5.40
N HIS A 72 3.23 -4.54 -6.51
CA HIS A 72 4.29 -3.91 -7.29
C HIS A 72 4.32 -2.42 -7.00
N ASP A 73 5.54 -1.89 -6.94
CA ASP A 73 5.74 -0.46 -6.87
C ASP A 73 5.19 0.16 -8.15
N LYS A 74 4.38 1.22 -7.99
CA LYS A 74 3.91 2.00 -9.14
C LYS A 74 5.13 2.52 -9.91
N PRO A 75 5.05 2.64 -11.25
CA PRO A 75 6.07 3.32 -12.01
C PRO A 75 6.42 4.66 -11.36
N ARG A 76 7.70 5.03 -11.39
CA ARG A 76 8.07 6.37 -10.92
C ARG A 76 7.35 7.40 -11.78
N PRO A 77 6.58 8.34 -11.18
CA PRO A 77 5.95 9.39 -11.95
C PRO A 77 7.06 10.12 -12.71
N THR A 78 6.89 10.23 -14.02
CA THR A 78 7.86 10.88 -14.90
C THR A 78 7.45 12.32 -15.17
N ASN A 79 6.19 12.65 -14.92
CA ASN A 79 5.61 13.97 -15.02
C ASN A 79 4.86 14.35 -13.72
N ALA A 80 4.76 15.65 -13.44
CA ALA A 80 3.96 16.19 -12.34
C ALA A 80 2.47 15.82 -12.43
N TYR A 81 1.94 15.57 -13.64
CA TYR A 81 0.56 15.14 -13.84
C TYR A 81 0.30 13.66 -13.53
N ASP A 82 1.34 12.84 -13.36
CA ASP A 82 1.22 11.42 -12.98
C ASP A 82 0.94 11.25 -11.48
N LEU A 83 1.14 12.32 -10.70
CA LEU A 83 0.82 12.34 -9.28
C LEU A 83 -0.68 12.61 -9.13
N PRO A 84 -1.40 11.83 -8.28
CA PRO A 84 -2.79 12.13 -7.99
C PRO A 84 -2.89 13.55 -7.42
N SER A 85 -3.95 14.27 -7.81
CA SER A 85 -4.25 15.60 -7.31
C SER A 85 -4.37 15.52 -5.79
N VAL A 86 -3.39 16.07 -5.09
CA VAL A 86 -3.43 16.21 -3.63
C VAL A 86 -4.29 17.43 -3.32
N CYS A 87 -5.27 17.24 -2.46
CA CYS A 87 -5.78 18.30 -1.60
C CYS A 87 -4.74 18.42 -0.47
#